data_AF-A0A2E0L7H2-F1
#
_entry.id   AF-A0A2E0L7H2-F1
#
_cell.length_a   1.000
_cell.length_b   1.000
_cell.length_c   1.000
_cell.angle_alpha   90.00
_cell.angle_beta   90.00
_cell.angle_gamma   90.00
#
_symmetry.space_group_name_H-M   'P 1'
#
loop_
_entity.id
_entity.type
_entity.pdbx_description
1 polymer ?
#
loop_
_entity_poly.entity_id
_entity_poly.type
_entity_poly.pdbx_seq_one_letter_code
_entity_poly.pdbx_strand_id
1 'polypeptide(L)'
;MPTPIHALPSEYREVRHLVATESRTLLWLNVASLVPLILALLVMGWWWSTVRQLRGPISTAFSESLHWLPAVMVVLVVTFGGHELIHGLAIRWAGHRPRFGMNLSKGVFYATADSALFPRNHFVIIALAPLVVLTLIGMGLMVFVPDSIGYYVGLVVVLNAGGAIGDLWMTAVVLRYPPDALVRDEADRIRIYTA
;
A
#
# COMPACT_ATOMS: atom_id res chain seq x y z
N MET A 1 8.95 -11.24 -17.79
CA MET A 1 7.66 -10.98 -17.11
C MET A 1 7.01 -12.33 -16.85
N PRO A 2 6.31 -12.53 -15.73
CA PRO A 2 5.55 -13.75 -15.47
C PRO A 2 4.46 -13.96 -16.54
N THR A 3 4.12 -15.23 -16.81
CA THR A 3 3.03 -15.57 -17.73
C THR A 3 1.69 -15.27 -17.05
N PRO A 4 0.82 -14.42 -17.63
CA PRO A 4 -0.47 -14.09 -17.03
C PRO A 4 -1.47 -15.25 -17.14
N ILE A 5 -2.36 -15.38 -16.15
CA ILE A 5 -3.40 -16.42 -16.08
C ILE A 5 -4.75 -15.73 -16.20
N HIS A 6 -5.49 -16.05 -17.28
CA HIS A 6 -6.78 -15.43 -17.59
C HIS A 6 -7.98 -16.35 -17.38
N ALA A 7 -7.75 -17.66 -17.30
CA ALA A 7 -8.79 -18.67 -17.10
C ALA A 7 -8.45 -19.52 -15.87
N LEU A 8 -9.47 -19.85 -15.08
CA LEU A 8 -9.32 -20.74 -13.95
C LEU A 8 -9.12 -22.18 -14.47
N PRO A 9 -8.04 -22.89 -14.09
CA PRO A 9 -7.89 -24.29 -14.46
C PRO A 9 -9.03 -25.15 -13.88
N SER A 10 -9.41 -26.22 -14.57
CA SER A 10 -10.61 -27.01 -14.26
C SER A 10 -10.56 -27.74 -12.90
N GLU A 11 -9.37 -28.01 -12.42
CA GLU A 11 -9.10 -28.63 -11.14
C GLU A 11 -9.27 -27.66 -9.97
N TYR A 12 -9.21 -26.34 -10.23
CA TYR A 12 -9.30 -25.34 -9.18
C TYR A 12 -10.74 -25.02 -8.80
N ARG A 13 -11.00 -24.90 -7.50
CA ARG A 13 -12.30 -24.51 -6.94
C ARG A 13 -12.16 -23.34 -6.00
N GLU A 14 -13.19 -22.50 -5.93
CA GLU A 14 -13.25 -21.40 -4.98
C GLU A 14 -13.36 -21.96 -3.56
N VAL A 15 -12.40 -21.64 -2.70
CA VAL A 15 -12.38 -22.07 -1.29
C VAL A 15 -12.72 -20.93 -0.33
N ARG A 16 -12.58 -19.68 -0.77
CA ARG A 16 -12.92 -18.50 0.03
C ARG A 16 -13.16 -17.28 -0.85
N HIS A 17 -14.09 -16.43 -0.43
CA HIS A 17 -14.18 -15.04 -0.87
C HIS A 17 -14.19 -14.12 0.35
N LEU A 18 -13.64 -12.93 0.20
CA LEU A 18 -13.59 -11.90 1.23
C LEU A 18 -14.06 -10.59 0.63
N VAL A 19 -14.95 -9.89 1.34
CA VAL A 19 -15.43 -8.55 0.95
C VAL A 19 -14.81 -7.54 1.90
N ALA A 20 -13.88 -6.74 1.42
CA ALA A 20 -13.15 -5.78 2.24
C ALA A 20 -14.03 -4.60 2.70
N THR A 21 -15.12 -4.32 1.97
CA THR A 21 -15.99 -3.15 2.15
C THR A 21 -17.19 -3.36 3.09
N GLU A 22 -17.28 -4.54 3.71
CA GLU A 22 -18.29 -4.82 4.74
C GLU A 22 -18.05 -3.94 5.97
N SER A 23 -19.10 -3.33 6.52
CA SER A 23 -18.98 -2.31 7.59
C SER A 23 -18.24 -2.81 8.83
N ARG A 24 -18.46 -4.07 9.24
CA ARG A 24 -17.75 -4.69 10.37
C ARG A 24 -16.26 -4.86 10.05
N THR A 25 -15.93 -5.32 8.85
CA THR A 25 -14.55 -5.49 8.38
C THR A 25 -13.84 -4.15 8.31
N LEU A 26 -14.46 -3.12 7.74
CA LEU A 26 -13.91 -1.77 7.70
C LEU A 26 -13.64 -1.19 9.09
N LEU A 27 -14.57 -1.37 10.04
CA LEU A 27 -14.36 -0.93 11.42
C LEU A 27 -13.13 -1.61 12.05
N TRP A 28 -13.01 -2.93 11.90
CA TRP A 28 -11.87 -3.67 12.43
C TRP A 28 -10.56 -3.29 11.75
N LEU A 29 -10.55 -3.10 10.43
CA LEU A 29 -9.37 -2.65 9.69
C LEU A 29 -8.94 -1.24 10.13
N ASN A 30 -9.88 -0.33 10.39
CA ASN A 30 -9.56 1.01 10.90
C ASN A 30 -8.97 0.98 12.31
N VAL A 31 -9.38 0.05 13.18
CA VAL A 31 -8.74 -0.12 14.50
C VAL A 31 -7.38 -0.79 14.34
N ALA A 32 -7.29 -1.82 13.51
CA ALA A 32 -6.05 -2.55 13.27
C ALA A 32 -4.97 -1.69 12.58
N SER A 33 -5.36 -0.68 11.79
CA SER A 33 -4.44 0.25 11.11
C SER A 33 -3.60 1.08 12.08
N LEU A 34 -4.06 1.24 13.33
CA LEU A 34 -3.30 1.92 14.37
C LEU A 34 -1.97 1.21 14.65
N VAL A 35 -1.91 -0.12 14.49
CA VAL A 35 -0.67 -0.88 14.72
C VAL A 35 0.42 -0.50 13.71
N PRO A 36 0.26 -0.68 12.38
CA PRO A 36 1.29 -0.28 11.43
C PRO A 36 1.53 1.24 11.43
N LEU A 37 0.50 2.06 11.72
CA LEU A 37 0.66 3.50 11.88
C LEU A 37 1.62 3.87 13.03
N ILE A 38 1.39 3.32 14.22
CA ILE A 38 2.23 3.57 15.41
C ILE A 38 3.64 3.02 15.18
N LEU A 39 3.76 1.81 14.64
CA LEU A 39 5.08 1.25 14.31
C LEU A 39 5.83 2.13 13.31
N ALA A 40 5.18 2.61 12.25
CA ALA A 40 5.78 3.51 11.29
C ALA A 40 6.16 4.85 11.91
N LEU A 41 5.36 5.41 12.82
CA LEU A 41 5.71 6.63 13.56
C LEU A 41 6.99 6.43 14.38
N LEU A 42 7.11 5.32 15.09
CA LEU A 42 8.30 5.01 15.90
C LEU A 42 9.54 4.83 15.02
N VAL A 43 9.42 4.04 13.95
CA VAL A 43 10.53 3.76 13.03
C VAL A 43 10.94 5.02 12.27
N MET A 44 10.00 5.81 11.75
CA MET A 44 10.31 7.06 11.04
C MET A 44 10.83 8.14 11.99
N GLY A 45 10.35 8.22 13.22
CA GLY A 45 10.88 9.13 14.23
C GLY A 45 12.33 8.79 14.59
N TRP A 46 12.63 7.51 14.79
CA TRP A 46 13.99 7.03 15.01
C TRP A 46 14.89 7.26 13.79
N TRP A 47 14.41 6.95 12.59
CA TRP A 47 15.13 7.18 11.34
C TRP A 47 15.44 8.68 11.15
N TRP A 48 14.45 9.54 11.38
CA TRP A 48 14.62 10.99 11.28
C TRP A 48 15.68 11.52 12.24
N SER A 49 15.64 11.09 13.50
CA SER A 49 16.66 11.44 14.50
C SER A 49 18.06 11.00 14.05
N THR A 50 18.18 9.79 13.52
CA THR A 50 19.45 9.23 13.04
C THR A 50 19.99 10.02 11.84
N VAL A 51 19.15 10.30 10.85
CA VAL A 51 19.51 11.07 9.66
C VAL A 51 20.01 12.47 10.03
N ARG A 52 19.27 13.19 10.90
CA ARG A 52 19.68 14.53 11.33
C ARG A 52 21.00 14.54 12.09
N GLN A 53 21.26 13.53 12.91
CA GLN A 53 22.53 13.39 13.62
C GLN A 53 23.71 13.15 12.66
N LEU A 54 23.52 12.36 11.61
CA LEU A 54 24.58 12.01 10.67
C LEU A 54 24.85 13.11 9.63
N ARG A 55 23.79 13.72 9.06
CA ARG A 55 23.93 14.71 7.98
C ARG A 55 24.00 16.16 8.46
N GLY A 56 23.68 16.40 9.74
CA GLY A 56 23.44 17.74 10.28
C GLY A 56 22.10 18.35 9.82
N PRO A 57 21.70 19.50 10.38
CA PRO A 57 20.48 20.18 9.96
C PRO A 57 20.65 20.80 8.57
N ILE A 58 19.66 20.59 7.69
CA ILE A 58 19.58 21.27 6.40
C ILE A 58 18.39 22.21 6.47
N SER A 59 18.67 23.50 6.64
CA SER A 59 17.64 24.54 6.65
C SER A 59 17.37 25.05 5.23
N THR A 60 16.14 25.49 5.00
CA THR A 60 15.76 26.22 3.79
C THR A 60 15.61 27.70 4.10
N ALA A 61 15.97 28.57 3.15
CA ALA A 61 15.65 29.99 3.19
C ALA A 61 14.16 30.29 2.87
N PHE A 62 13.32 29.25 2.70
CA PHE A 62 11.89 29.41 2.44
C PHE A 62 11.21 30.04 3.65
N SER A 63 10.45 31.11 3.40
CA SER A 63 9.64 31.78 4.41
C SER A 63 8.64 30.79 5.01
N GLU A 64 8.39 30.91 6.32
CA GLU A 64 7.43 30.13 7.09
C GLU A 64 5.95 30.28 6.64
N SER A 65 5.72 30.84 5.45
CA SER A 65 4.40 31.09 4.88
C SER A 65 3.77 29.86 4.20
N LEU A 66 4.38 28.67 4.29
CA LEU A 66 3.73 27.46 3.78
C LEU A 66 2.55 27.12 4.71
N HIS A 67 1.35 27.47 4.28
CA HIS A 67 0.13 27.09 4.97
C HIS A 67 0.07 25.55 5.09
N TRP A 68 -0.12 25.07 6.32
CA TRP A 68 -0.13 23.64 6.64
C TRP A 68 -1.22 22.87 5.87
N LEU A 69 -2.35 23.53 5.56
CA LEU A 69 -3.49 22.94 4.82
C LEU A 69 -3.09 22.44 3.42
N PRO A 70 -2.57 23.29 2.50
CA PRO A 70 -2.06 22.83 1.22
C PRO A 70 -1.02 21.72 1.33
N ALA A 71 -0.11 21.80 2.31
CA ALA A 71 0.92 20.79 2.51
C ALA A 71 0.33 19.42 2.88
N VAL A 72 -0.65 19.39 3.80
CA VAL A 72 -1.35 18.15 4.17
C VAL A 72 -2.12 17.57 2.99
N MET A 73 -2.79 18.42 2.18
CA MET A 73 -3.48 17.94 0.97
C MET A 73 -2.52 17.28 -0.02
N VAL A 74 -1.34 17.88 -0.25
CA VAL A 74 -0.30 17.28 -1.09
C VAL A 74 0.17 15.95 -0.51
N VAL A 75 0.40 15.87 0.80
CA VAL A 75 0.79 14.62 1.47
C VAL A 75 -0.26 13.52 1.24
N LEU A 76 -1.56 13.82 1.40
CA LEU A 76 -2.62 12.83 1.20
C LEU A 76 -2.67 12.35 -0.25
N VAL A 77 -2.59 13.26 -1.23
CA VAL A 77 -2.59 12.92 -2.66
C VAL A 77 -1.37 12.07 -3.02
N VAL A 78 -0.19 12.46 -2.55
CA VAL A 78 1.06 11.69 -2.80
C VAL A 78 0.99 10.32 -2.14
N THR A 79 0.46 10.23 -0.93
CA THR A 79 0.34 8.97 -0.19
C THR A 79 -0.58 8.00 -0.92
N PHE A 80 -1.86 8.35 -1.08
CA PHE A 80 -2.84 7.42 -1.64
C PHE A 80 -2.69 7.26 -3.15
N GLY A 81 -2.38 8.35 -3.87
CA GLY A 81 -2.12 8.28 -5.30
C GLY A 81 -0.85 7.48 -5.62
N GLY A 82 0.22 7.69 -4.85
CA GLY A 82 1.45 6.91 -4.97
C GLY A 82 1.26 5.44 -4.60
N HIS A 83 0.46 5.17 -3.57
CA HIS A 83 0.12 3.82 -3.13
C HIS A 83 -0.55 3.02 -4.26
N GLU A 84 -1.67 3.53 -4.78
CA GLU A 84 -2.37 2.85 -5.87
C GLU A 84 -1.51 2.73 -7.13
N LEU A 85 -0.74 3.78 -7.47
CA LEU A 85 0.14 3.74 -8.63
C LEU A 85 1.14 2.58 -8.52
N ILE A 86 1.72 2.33 -7.35
CA ILE A 86 2.67 1.23 -7.15
C ILE A 86 1.98 -0.13 -7.26
N HIS A 87 0.76 -0.29 -6.73
CA HIS A 87 -0.06 -1.48 -6.99
C HIS A 87 -0.23 -1.69 -8.50
N GLY A 88 -0.61 -0.64 -9.23
CA GLY A 88 -0.77 -0.70 -10.68
C GLY A 88 0.50 -1.09 -11.42
N LEU A 89 1.68 -0.60 -10.99
CA LEU A 89 2.97 -0.99 -11.55
C LEU A 89 3.29 -2.46 -11.24
N ALA A 90 3.00 -2.94 -10.03
CA ALA A 90 3.19 -4.33 -9.64
C ALA A 90 2.26 -5.29 -10.43
N ILE A 91 1.01 -4.88 -10.67
CA ILE A 91 0.05 -5.58 -11.53
C ILE A 91 0.59 -5.68 -12.97
N ARG A 92 1.16 -4.59 -13.51
CA ARG A 92 1.81 -4.60 -14.83
C ARG A 92 3.01 -5.54 -14.86
N TRP A 93 3.82 -5.54 -13.80
CA TRP A 93 4.94 -6.47 -13.65
C TRP A 93 4.45 -7.93 -13.70
N ALA A 94 3.30 -8.23 -13.08
CA ALA A 94 2.65 -9.54 -13.10
C ALA A 94 1.93 -9.88 -14.41
N GLY A 95 2.09 -9.09 -15.47
CA GLY A 95 1.58 -9.37 -16.81
C GLY A 95 0.12 -8.96 -17.05
N HIS A 96 -0.50 -8.23 -16.12
CA HIS A 96 -1.90 -7.82 -16.21
C HIS A 96 -2.03 -6.30 -16.44
N ARG A 97 -3.21 -5.86 -16.91
CA ARG A 97 -3.51 -4.43 -17.10
C ARG A 97 -4.22 -3.88 -15.87
N PRO A 98 -3.64 -2.90 -15.15
CA PRO A 98 -4.28 -2.33 -13.98
C PRO A 98 -5.43 -1.40 -14.37
N ARG A 99 -6.43 -1.35 -13.51
CA ARG A 99 -7.56 -0.41 -13.51
C ARG A 99 -7.61 0.26 -12.15
N PHE A 100 -7.71 1.57 -12.16
CA PHE A 100 -7.79 2.39 -10.96
C PHE A 100 -9.22 2.86 -10.72
N GLY A 101 -9.61 3.01 -9.48
CA GLY A 101 -10.87 3.63 -9.11
C GLY A 101 -10.90 4.07 -7.65
N MET A 102 -12.03 4.67 -7.25
CA MET A 102 -12.27 5.01 -5.86
C MET A 102 -13.74 4.76 -5.51
N ASN A 103 -13.99 4.38 -4.27
CA ASN A 103 -15.31 4.34 -3.67
C ASN A 103 -15.38 5.40 -2.56
N LEU A 104 -15.82 6.60 -2.93
CA LEU A 104 -15.92 7.75 -2.01
C LEU A 104 -16.84 7.47 -0.82
N SER A 105 -17.91 6.67 -1.00
CA SER A 105 -18.84 6.34 0.09
C SER A 105 -18.20 5.48 1.18
N LYS A 106 -17.09 4.80 0.86
CA LYS A 106 -16.32 3.95 1.77
C LYS A 106 -14.93 4.49 2.06
N GLY A 107 -14.52 5.58 1.39
CA GLY A 107 -13.19 6.18 1.53
C GLY A 107 -12.04 5.29 1.03
N VAL A 108 -12.31 4.40 0.07
CA VAL A 108 -11.32 3.41 -0.42
C VAL A 108 -10.89 3.76 -1.83
N PHE A 109 -9.58 3.81 -2.06
CA PHE A 109 -8.98 3.79 -3.40
C PHE A 109 -8.58 2.35 -3.74
N TYR A 110 -8.56 2.02 -5.03
CA TYR A 110 -8.13 0.68 -5.46
C TYR A 110 -7.45 0.72 -6.82
N ALA A 111 -6.45 -0.16 -6.97
CA ALA A 111 -5.86 -0.58 -8.21
C ALA A 111 -6.05 -2.10 -8.35
N THR A 112 -6.80 -2.52 -9.36
CA THR A 112 -7.17 -3.93 -9.57
C THR A 112 -6.94 -4.35 -11.01
N ALA A 113 -7.12 -5.63 -11.34
CA ALA A 113 -7.08 -6.12 -12.71
C ALA A 113 -8.24 -7.07 -12.98
N ASP A 114 -9.19 -6.63 -13.80
CA ASP A 114 -10.38 -7.43 -14.09
C ASP A 114 -10.02 -8.79 -14.68
N SER A 115 -10.62 -9.84 -14.14
CA SER A 115 -10.41 -11.24 -14.57
C SER A 115 -8.98 -11.77 -14.42
N ALA A 116 -8.07 -11.05 -13.74
CA ALA A 116 -6.73 -11.54 -13.45
C ALA A 116 -6.75 -12.66 -12.41
N LEU A 117 -5.93 -13.68 -12.63
CA LEU A 117 -5.61 -14.69 -11.63
C LEU A 117 -4.13 -14.58 -11.29
N PHE A 118 -3.85 -14.23 -10.03
CA PHE A 118 -2.50 -14.10 -9.52
C PHE A 118 -2.12 -15.37 -8.76
N PRO A 119 -0.98 -16.00 -9.07
CA PRO A 119 -0.37 -16.95 -8.17
C PRO A 119 -0.20 -16.32 -6.78
N ARG A 120 -0.41 -17.10 -5.71
CA ARG A 120 -0.36 -16.65 -4.32
C ARG A 120 0.78 -15.67 -4.04
N ASN A 121 2.00 -16.02 -4.44
CA ASN A 121 3.17 -15.21 -4.18
C ASN A 121 3.23 -13.91 -5.01
N HIS A 122 2.70 -13.91 -6.24
CA HIS A 122 2.57 -12.68 -7.02
C HIS A 122 1.56 -11.74 -6.38
N PHE A 123 0.42 -12.25 -5.90
CA PHE A 123 -0.54 -11.45 -5.16
C PHE A 123 0.09 -10.80 -3.93
N VAL A 124 0.85 -11.57 -3.13
CA VAL A 124 1.57 -11.04 -1.95
C VAL A 124 2.58 -9.95 -2.33
N ILE A 125 3.32 -10.13 -3.43
CA ILE A 125 4.26 -9.10 -3.93
C ILE A 125 3.49 -7.82 -4.31
N ILE A 126 2.39 -7.95 -5.03
CA ILE A 126 1.55 -6.81 -5.43
C ILE A 126 1.02 -6.09 -4.18
N ALA A 127 0.37 -6.82 -3.28
CA ALA A 127 -0.22 -6.27 -2.06
C ALA A 127 0.82 -5.54 -1.18
N LEU A 128 2.03 -6.08 -1.03
CA LEU A 128 3.04 -5.45 -0.18
C LEU A 128 3.90 -4.39 -0.90
N ALA A 129 3.78 -4.25 -2.23
CA ALA A 129 4.65 -3.37 -3.00
C ALA A 129 4.57 -1.91 -2.55
N PRO A 130 3.39 -1.29 -2.33
CA PRO A 130 3.32 0.10 -1.89
C PRO A 130 3.93 0.32 -0.52
N LEU A 131 3.71 -0.61 0.41
CA LEU A 131 4.28 -0.54 1.75
C LEU A 131 5.81 -0.51 1.69
N VAL A 132 6.42 -1.43 0.94
CA VAL A 132 7.88 -1.54 0.83
C VAL A 132 8.47 -0.38 0.04
N VAL A 133 7.94 -0.11 -1.16
CA VAL A 133 8.52 0.86 -2.09
C VAL A 133 8.43 2.28 -1.55
N LEU A 134 7.27 2.73 -1.03
CA LEU A 134 7.16 4.08 -0.47
C LEU A 134 7.97 4.26 0.79
N THR A 135 8.10 3.22 1.63
CA THR A 135 8.96 3.28 2.81
C THR A 135 10.42 3.47 2.42
N LEU A 136 10.94 2.68 1.47
CA LEU A 136 12.33 2.78 1.04
C LEU A 136 12.61 4.13 0.34
N ILE A 137 11.72 4.58 -0.54
CA ILE A 137 11.85 5.88 -1.21
C ILE A 137 11.81 7.00 -0.17
N GLY A 138 10.84 6.99 0.75
CA GLY A 138 10.69 8.02 1.78
C GLY A 138 11.91 8.09 2.70
N MET A 139 12.38 6.94 3.19
CA MET A 139 13.60 6.87 4.00
C MET A 139 14.82 7.41 3.26
N GLY A 140 14.98 7.05 1.98
CA GLY A 140 16.06 7.55 1.14
C GLY A 140 15.96 9.06 0.90
N LEU A 141 14.78 9.59 0.60
CA LEU A 141 14.56 11.02 0.38
C LEU A 141 14.88 11.85 1.64
N MET A 142 14.53 11.37 2.84
CA MET A 142 14.81 12.06 4.10
C MET A 142 16.31 12.35 4.32
N VAL A 143 17.20 11.57 3.70
CA VAL A 143 18.65 11.78 3.74
C VAL A 143 19.08 13.05 2.98
N PHE A 144 18.36 13.43 1.94
CA PHE A 144 18.80 14.50 1.03
C PHE A 144 17.95 15.77 1.11
N VAL A 145 16.68 15.65 1.50
CA VAL A 145 15.77 16.80 1.53
C VAL A 145 15.98 17.67 2.77
N PRO A 146 15.67 18.98 2.69
CA PRO A 146 15.66 19.88 3.84
C PRO A 146 14.77 19.41 4.99
N ASP A 147 15.07 19.87 6.20
CA ASP A 147 14.36 19.45 7.42
C ASP A 147 12.86 19.75 7.36
N SER A 148 12.49 20.90 6.80
CA SER A 148 11.09 21.30 6.58
C SER A 148 10.31 20.34 5.68
N ILE A 149 10.96 19.70 4.70
CA ILE A 149 10.34 18.76 3.76
C ILE A 149 10.39 17.32 4.32
N GLY A 150 11.47 16.97 5.03
CA GLY A 150 11.69 15.65 5.61
C GLY A 150 10.54 15.19 6.53
N TYR A 151 9.93 16.12 7.28
CA TYR A 151 8.74 15.83 8.09
C TYR A 151 7.54 15.35 7.25
N TYR A 152 7.25 16.03 6.13
CA TYR A 152 6.15 15.65 5.25
C TYR A 152 6.43 14.34 4.51
N VAL A 153 7.69 14.08 4.13
CA VAL A 153 8.09 12.80 3.56
C VAL A 153 7.90 11.66 4.56
N GLY A 154 8.31 11.84 5.82
CA GLY A 154 8.04 10.87 6.88
C GLY A 154 6.54 10.65 7.10
N LEU A 155 5.73 11.70 7.03
CA LEU A 155 4.28 11.60 7.15
C LEU A 155 3.66 10.79 6.00
N VAL A 156 4.14 10.93 4.77
CA VAL A 156 3.73 10.07 3.63
C VAL A 156 3.96 8.60 3.95
N VAL A 157 5.15 8.24 4.47
CA VAL A 157 5.47 6.84 4.82
C VAL A 157 4.57 6.32 5.93
N VAL A 158 4.35 7.12 6.97
CA VAL A 158 3.49 6.76 8.10
C VAL A 158 2.05 6.53 7.68
N LEU A 159 1.47 7.47 6.91
CA LEU A 159 0.10 7.36 6.43
C LEU A 159 -0.07 6.18 5.47
N ASN A 160 0.92 5.93 4.61
CA ASN A 160 0.95 4.75 3.74
C ASN A 160 0.94 3.45 4.54
N ALA A 161 1.75 3.36 5.61
CA ALA A 161 1.80 2.17 6.46
C ALA A 161 0.46 1.89 7.15
N GLY A 162 -0.21 2.94 7.67
CA GLY A 162 -1.56 2.82 8.21
C GLY A 162 -2.59 2.41 7.15
N GLY A 163 -2.52 3.04 5.96
CA GLY A 163 -3.41 2.75 4.83
C GLY A 163 -3.28 1.34 4.27
N ALA A 164 -2.08 0.75 4.33
CA ALA A 164 -1.79 -0.60 3.85
C ALA A 164 -2.36 -1.74 4.73
N ILE A 165 -3.20 -1.44 5.75
CA ILE A 165 -3.78 -2.46 6.63
C ILE A 165 -4.60 -3.49 5.85
N GLY A 166 -5.31 -3.06 4.80
CA GLY A 166 -6.06 -3.95 3.91
C GLY A 166 -5.12 -4.95 3.22
N ASP A 167 -4.01 -4.46 2.68
CA ASP A 167 -3.01 -5.28 2.01
C ASP A 167 -2.34 -6.27 2.96
N LEU A 168 -1.99 -5.82 4.17
CA LEU A 168 -1.41 -6.65 5.22
C LEU A 168 -2.37 -7.76 5.64
N TRP A 169 -3.64 -7.43 5.83
CA TRP A 169 -4.68 -8.40 6.17
C TRP A 169 -4.91 -9.42 5.06
N MET A 170 -5.06 -8.96 3.81
CA MET A 170 -5.23 -9.84 2.65
C MET A 170 -4.01 -10.75 2.46
N THR A 171 -2.80 -10.22 2.61
CA THR A 171 -1.55 -10.99 2.61
C THR A 171 -1.57 -12.07 3.69
N ALA A 172 -1.90 -11.71 4.93
CA ALA A 172 -1.96 -12.65 6.05
C ALA A 172 -3.02 -13.75 5.86
N VAL A 173 -4.10 -13.48 5.14
CA VAL A 173 -5.09 -14.50 4.77
C VAL A 173 -4.55 -15.40 3.66
N VAL A 174 -4.06 -14.82 2.57
CA VAL A 174 -3.60 -15.55 1.37
C VAL A 174 -2.41 -16.47 1.69
N LEU A 175 -1.53 -16.07 2.59
CA LEU A 175 -0.39 -16.90 3.03
C LEU A 175 -0.79 -18.18 3.79
N ARG A 176 -2.06 -18.32 4.22
CA ARG A 176 -2.57 -19.55 4.84
C ARG A 176 -2.93 -20.63 3.81
N TYR A 177 -2.88 -20.31 2.53
CA TYR A 177 -3.18 -21.22 1.44
C TYR A 177 -1.90 -21.79 0.80
N PRO A 178 -1.99 -22.97 0.16
CA PRO A 178 -0.89 -23.59 -0.57
C PRO A 178 -0.22 -22.65 -1.59
N PRO A 179 1.09 -22.80 -1.88
CA PRO A 179 1.81 -21.91 -2.80
C PRO A 179 1.28 -21.84 -4.23
N ASP A 180 0.58 -22.88 -4.67
CA ASP A 180 -0.09 -23.01 -5.95
C ASP A 180 -1.49 -22.38 -5.98
N ALA A 181 -2.00 -21.88 -4.84
CA ALA A 181 -3.28 -21.18 -4.80
C ALA A 181 -3.30 -19.98 -5.75
N LEU A 182 -4.47 -19.75 -6.36
CA LEU A 182 -4.73 -18.60 -7.23
C LEU A 182 -5.62 -17.60 -6.51
N VAL A 183 -5.31 -16.32 -6.66
CA VAL A 183 -6.07 -15.21 -6.09
C VAL A 183 -6.62 -14.37 -7.23
N ARG A 184 -7.93 -14.16 -7.24
CA ARG A 184 -8.57 -13.15 -8.08
C ARG A 184 -8.82 -11.92 -7.23
N ASP A 185 -8.22 -10.81 -7.66
CA ASP A 185 -8.43 -9.50 -7.07
C ASP A 185 -9.51 -8.75 -7.87
N GLU A 186 -10.58 -8.35 -7.19
CA GLU A 186 -11.69 -7.59 -7.75
C GLU A 186 -11.87 -6.32 -6.89
N ALA A 187 -12.51 -5.27 -7.45
CA ALA A 187 -12.51 -3.93 -6.86
C ALA A 187 -12.95 -3.84 -5.37
N ASP A 188 -13.82 -4.73 -4.90
CA ASP A 188 -14.33 -4.76 -3.53
C ASP A 188 -14.11 -6.08 -2.79
N ARG A 189 -13.49 -7.07 -3.45
CA ARG A 189 -13.40 -8.43 -2.95
C ARG A 189 -12.20 -9.19 -3.52
N ILE A 190 -11.73 -10.15 -2.75
CA ILE A 190 -10.76 -11.15 -3.23
C ILE A 190 -11.37 -12.54 -3.17
N ARG A 191 -11.02 -13.38 -4.15
CA ARG A 191 -11.40 -14.79 -4.18
C ARG A 191 -10.17 -15.67 -4.28
N ILE A 192 -10.18 -16.76 -3.52
CA ILE A 192 -9.06 -17.69 -3.41
C ILE A 192 -9.49 -19.04 -3.97
N TYR A 193 -8.65 -19.60 -4.82
CA TYR A 193 -8.87 -20.87 -5.49
C TYR A 193 -7.71 -21.84 -5.19
N THR A 194 -8.03 -23.11 -4.98
CA THR A 194 -7.05 -24.20 -4.84
C THR A 194 -7.47 -25.38 -5.72
N ALA A 195 -6.50 -26.19 -6.14
CA ALA A 195 -6.74 -27.48 -6.78
C ALA A 195 -7.32 -28.52 -5.80
#